data_AF-Q6N3E3-F1
#
_entry.id   AF-Q6N3E3-F1
#
_cell.length_a   1.000
_cell.length_b   1.000
_cell.length_c   1.000
_cell.angle_alpha   90.00
_cell.angle_beta   90.00
_cell.angle_gamma   90.00
#
_symmetry.space_group_name_H-M   'P 1'
#
loop_
_entity.id
_entity.type
_entity.pdbx_description
1 polymer ?
#
loop_
_entity_poly.entity_id
_entity_poly.type
_entity_poly.pdbx_seq_one_letter_code
_entity_poly.pdbx_strand_id
1 'polypeptide(L)'
;MSHKMIAVAAAAALAFAAAPALAGASKDDAVAMVKKAVEAIKADGADKTYVVISDKTGPFVKDDLYVVVYQLDGKVLAHGANAKFIGKDMIDAQDVDGKLYVKERVEMAAKQPSFWQDYKFVNPVSKKVEPKEMYCERLDNTAVCAGVYKL
;
A
#
# COMPACT_ATOMS: atom_id res chain seq x y z
N MET A 1 -43.84 -62.34 -3.82
CA MET A 1 -42.44 -62.01 -4.15
C MET A 1 -42.37 -60.52 -4.41
N SER A 2 -42.06 -59.75 -3.37
CA SER A 2 -41.77 -58.32 -3.46
C SER A 2 -40.25 -58.18 -3.48
N HIS A 3 -39.72 -57.20 -4.21
CA HIS A 3 -38.74 -56.19 -3.77
C HIS A 3 -38.34 -55.37 -5.01
N LYS A 4 -38.83 -54.13 -5.06
CA LYS A 4 -38.34 -53.07 -5.95
C LYS A 4 -36.88 -52.78 -5.57
N MET A 5 -35.98 -52.67 -6.54
CA MET A 5 -34.67 -52.05 -6.32
C MET A 5 -34.56 -50.73 -7.09
N ILE A 6 -34.05 -49.78 -6.33
CA ILE A 6 -33.98 -48.34 -6.54
C ILE A 6 -32.82 -48.01 -7.47
N ALA A 7 -33.02 -46.99 -8.31
CA ALA A 7 -32.01 -46.40 -9.19
C ALA A 7 -30.93 -45.64 -8.39
N VAL A 8 -29.70 -45.62 -8.89
CA VAL A 8 -28.70 -44.60 -8.51
C VAL A 8 -28.02 -44.11 -9.78
N ALA A 9 -28.39 -42.91 -10.21
CA ALA A 9 -27.64 -42.14 -11.19
C ALA A 9 -26.59 -41.31 -10.43
N ALA A 10 -25.31 -41.57 -10.68
CA ALA A 10 -24.22 -40.80 -10.09
C ALA A 10 -24.03 -39.50 -10.89
N ALA A 11 -24.39 -38.36 -10.29
CA ALA A 11 -24.03 -37.04 -10.79
C ALA A 11 -22.66 -36.65 -10.23
N ALA A 12 -21.62 -36.65 -11.08
CA ALA A 12 -20.32 -36.11 -10.74
C ALA A 12 -20.35 -34.57 -10.81
N ALA A 13 -20.43 -33.91 -9.66
CA ALA A 13 -20.23 -32.47 -9.55
C ALA A 13 -18.73 -32.15 -9.58
N LEU A 14 -18.26 -31.58 -10.70
CA LEU A 14 -16.93 -30.99 -10.78
C LEU A 14 -16.92 -29.68 -9.98
N ALA A 15 -16.37 -29.71 -8.78
CA ALA A 15 -16.07 -28.51 -8.02
C ALA A 15 -14.89 -27.77 -8.69
N PHE A 16 -15.17 -26.62 -9.30
CA PHE A 16 -14.13 -25.67 -9.69
C PHE A 16 -13.52 -25.10 -8.39
N ALA A 17 -12.35 -25.61 -8.00
CA ALA A 17 -11.52 -24.94 -7.02
C ALA A 17 -10.97 -23.66 -7.68
N ALA A 18 -11.56 -22.51 -7.37
CA ALA A 18 -10.95 -21.23 -7.69
C ALA A 18 -9.62 -21.17 -6.92
N ALA A 19 -8.50 -21.22 -7.64
CA ALA A 19 -7.21 -20.90 -7.06
C ALA A 19 -7.30 -19.47 -6.51
N PRO A 20 -6.79 -19.19 -5.29
CA PRO A 20 -6.70 -17.81 -4.83
C PRO A 20 -5.83 -17.08 -5.84
N ALA A 21 -6.38 -16.07 -6.50
CA ALA A 21 -5.54 -15.07 -7.14
C ALA A 21 -4.53 -14.62 -6.07
N LEU A 22 -3.25 -14.48 -6.42
CA LEU A 22 -2.32 -13.70 -5.60
C LEU A 22 -2.84 -12.26 -5.59
N ALA A 23 -3.87 -12.00 -4.81
CA ALA A 23 -4.44 -10.68 -4.66
C ALA A 23 -3.48 -9.93 -3.74
N GLY A 24 -2.69 -9.03 -4.32
CA GLY A 24 -1.96 -8.03 -3.55
C GLY A 24 -2.91 -7.19 -2.69
N ALA A 25 -2.36 -6.26 -1.91
CA ALA A 25 -3.19 -5.46 -1.03
C ALA A 25 -4.27 -4.68 -1.79
N SER A 26 -5.45 -4.55 -1.20
CA SER A 26 -6.58 -3.80 -1.79
C SER A 26 -6.49 -2.30 -1.47
N LYS A 27 -7.26 -1.48 -2.20
CA LYS A 27 -7.37 -0.04 -1.89
C LYS A 27 -7.86 0.21 -0.45
N ASP A 28 -8.77 -0.62 0.04
CA ASP A 28 -9.27 -0.53 1.41
C ASP A 28 -8.19 -0.86 2.44
N ASP A 29 -7.31 -1.83 2.15
CA ASP A 29 -6.13 -2.11 2.97
C ASP A 29 -5.20 -0.88 3.06
N ALA A 30 -4.97 -0.18 1.94
CA ALA A 30 -4.14 1.02 1.93
C ALA A 30 -4.74 2.15 2.77
N VAL A 31 -6.04 2.41 2.63
CA VAL A 31 -6.74 3.43 3.45
C VAL A 31 -6.67 3.06 4.93
N ALA A 32 -6.97 1.81 5.28
CA ALA A 32 -6.93 1.34 6.66
C ALA A 32 -5.51 1.46 7.25
N MET A 33 -4.47 1.12 6.48
CA MET A 33 -3.09 1.19 6.93
C MET A 33 -2.61 2.64 7.13
N VAL A 34 -2.98 3.56 6.25
CA VAL A 34 -2.67 5.00 6.42
C VAL A 34 -3.35 5.55 7.66
N LYS A 35 -4.64 5.28 7.86
CA LYS A 35 -5.38 5.72 9.05
C LYS A 35 -4.75 5.21 10.34
N LYS A 36 -4.41 3.91 10.37
CA LYS A 36 -3.68 3.31 11.50
C LYS A 36 -2.35 4.02 11.77
N ALA A 37 -1.60 4.38 10.73
CA ALA A 37 -0.33 5.08 10.88
C ALA A 37 -0.52 6.51 11.39
N VAL A 38 -1.52 7.24 10.87
CA VAL A 38 -1.89 8.58 11.34
C VAL A 38 -2.30 8.55 12.81
N GLU A 39 -3.13 7.60 13.21
CA GLU A 39 -3.55 7.40 14.61
C GLU A 39 -2.35 7.09 15.51
N ALA A 40 -1.44 6.21 15.08
CA ALA A 40 -0.23 5.90 15.82
C ALA A 40 0.67 7.14 15.98
N ILE A 41 0.88 7.93 14.93
CA ILE A 41 1.67 9.17 15.02
C ILE A 41 1.04 10.16 16.03
N LYS A 42 -0.29 10.28 16.03
CA LYS A 42 -1.01 11.14 16.98
C LYS A 42 -0.92 10.64 18.42
N ALA A 43 -0.97 9.33 18.64
CA ALA A 43 -1.00 8.73 19.97
C ALA A 43 0.41 8.58 20.59
N ASP A 44 1.37 8.12 19.80
CA ASP A 44 2.71 7.73 20.25
C ASP A 44 3.80 8.75 19.89
N GLY A 45 3.47 9.74 19.06
CA GLY A 45 4.42 10.72 18.53
C GLY A 45 5.15 10.23 17.27
N ALA A 46 5.65 11.21 16.51
CA ALA A 46 6.29 10.97 15.21
C ALA A 46 7.58 10.15 15.33
N ASP A 47 8.50 10.55 16.21
CA ASP A 47 9.82 9.91 16.33
C ASP A 47 9.71 8.41 16.64
N LYS A 48 8.85 8.05 17.60
CA LYS A 48 8.60 6.64 17.96
C LYS A 48 7.93 5.90 16.80
N THR A 49 6.90 6.48 16.21
CA THR A 49 6.12 5.81 15.17
C THR A 49 6.89 5.66 13.86
N TYR A 50 7.75 6.60 13.48
CA TYR A 50 8.57 6.53 12.27
C TYR A 50 9.58 5.38 12.31
N VAL A 51 10.12 5.07 13.49
CA VAL A 51 10.96 3.87 13.68
C VAL A 51 10.15 2.61 13.40
N VAL A 52 8.93 2.51 13.93
CA VAL A 52 8.04 1.36 13.72
C VAL A 52 7.59 1.25 12.26
N ILE A 53 7.27 2.37 11.61
CA ILE A 53 6.93 2.41 10.17
C ILE A 53 8.09 1.93 9.31
N SER A 54 9.32 2.22 9.71
CA SER A 54 10.53 1.88 8.95
C SER A 54 11.03 0.45 9.18
N ASP A 55 10.39 -0.30 10.08
CA ASP A 55 10.62 -1.74 10.23
C ASP A 55 9.87 -2.51 9.14
N LYS A 56 10.63 -3.11 8.21
CA LYS A 56 10.09 -3.92 7.11
C LYS A 56 9.32 -5.18 7.56
N THR A 57 9.49 -5.58 8.82
CA THR A 57 8.77 -6.70 9.46
C THR A 57 7.68 -6.22 10.41
N GLY A 58 7.51 -4.90 10.52
CA GLY A 58 6.59 -4.25 11.42
C GLY A 58 5.14 -4.21 10.92
N PRO A 59 4.25 -3.61 11.73
CA PRO A 59 2.80 -3.63 11.51
C PRO A 59 2.29 -2.73 10.37
N PHE A 60 3.19 -2.03 9.68
CA PHE A 60 2.92 -1.10 8.58
C PHE A 60 3.46 -1.61 7.24
N VAL A 61 3.66 -2.92 7.14
CA VAL A 61 3.98 -3.65 5.91
C VAL A 61 3.07 -4.88 5.82
N LYS A 62 2.44 -5.08 4.66
CA LYS A 62 1.60 -6.25 4.34
C LYS A 62 1.73 -6.53 2.85
N ASP A 63 2.26 -7.70 2.48
CA ASP A 63 2.52 -8.09 1.10
C ASP A 63 3.38 -7.03 0.35
N ASP A 64 2.81 -6.31 -0.62
CA ASP A 64 3.43 -5.22 -1.36
C ASP A 64 3.05 -3.81 -0.86
N LEU A 65 2.13 -3.73 0.11
CA LEU A 65 1.69 -2.50 0.76
C LEU A 65 2.59 -2.13 1.93
N TYR A 66 2.97 -0.86 2.00
CA TYR A 66 3.79 -0.30 3.07
C TYR A 66 3.55 1.19 3.24
N VAL A 67 3.72 1.67 4.47
CA VAL A 67 3.64 3.10 4.77
C VAL A 67 4.94 3.83 4.44
N VAL A 68 4.81 5.04 3.93
CA VAL A 68 5.88 6.04 3.78
C VAL A 68 5.40 7.37 4.35
N VAL A 69 6.33 8.16 4.86
CA VAL A 69 6.04 9.50 5.36
C VAL A 69 6.99 10.49 4.69
N TYR A 70 6.41 11.51 4.07
CA TYR A 70 7.14 12.63 3.50
C TYR A 70 6.87 13.89 4.33
N GLN A 71 7.90 14.67 4.58
CA GLN A 71 7.74 16.09 4.91
C GLN A 71 7.29 16.84 3.64
N LEU A 72 6.54 17.94 3.80
CA LEU A 72 6.00 18.68 2.64
C LEU A 72 7.06 19.43 1.81
N ASP A 73 8.34 19.40 2.21
CA ASP A 73 9.48 19.83 1.41
C ASP A 73 10.06 18.72 0.53
N GLY A 74 9.53 17.48 0.61
CA GLY A 74 9.98 16.33 -0.18
C GLY A 74 10.95 15.41 0.56
N LYS A 75 11.36 15.73 1.80
CA LYS A 75 12.21 14.84 2.60
C LYS A 75 11.45 13.59 3.06
N VAL A 76 12.07 12.42 2.91
CA VAL A 76 11.53 11.16 3.41
C VAL A 76 11.82 11.03 4.91
N LEU A 77 10.78 10.92 5.73
CA LEU A 77 10.88 10.78 7.19
C LEU A 77 10.80 9.33 7.65
N ALA A 78 10.03 8.49 6.95
CA ALA A 78 9.90 7.05 7.23
C ALA A 78 9.58 6.28 5.94
N HIS A 79 10.03 5.03 5.84
CA HIS A 79 9.77 4.22 4.65
C HIS A 79 9.79 2.71 4.95
N GLY A 80 8.62 2.05 4.92
CA GLY A 80 8.50 0.64 5.32
C GLY A 80 9.17 -0.38 4.41
N ALA A 81 9.30 -0.11 3.10
CA ALA A 81 9.97 -1.05 2.19
C ALA A 81 11.47 -0.79 1.91
N ASN A 82 11.94 0.46 2.00
CA ASN A 82 13.30 0.81 1.60
C ASN A 82 13.88 1.92 2.48
N ALA A 83 14.54 1.52 3.56
CA ALA A 83 15.19 2.42 4.51
C ALA A 83 16.26 3.33 3.87
N LYS A 84 16.80 3.00 2.68
CA LYS A 84 17.79 3.83 1.97
C LYS A 84 17.22 5.16 1.47
N PHE A 85 15.89 5.35 1.49
CA PHE A 85 15.27 6.62 1.16
C PHE A 85 15.18 7.56 2.36
N ILE A 86 15.20 7.04 3.59
CA ILE A 86 15.01 7.85 4.80
C ILE A 86 16.12 8.92 4.88
N GLY A 87 15.71 10.17 5.10
CA GLY A 87 16.58 11.33 5.16
C GLY A 87 16.93 11.96 3.80
N LYS A 88 16.58 11.33 2.67
CA LYS A 88 16.79 11.91 1.35
C LYS A 88 15.71 12.93 1.01
N ASP A 89 16.13 13.98 0.32
CA ASP A 89 15.25 14.83 -0.45
C ASP A 89 14.92 14.12 -1.77
N MET A 90 13.63 13.95 -2.03
CA MET A 90 13.12 13.28 -3.22
C MET A 90 12.19 14.19 -4.03
N ILE A 91 12.17 15.51 -3.78
CA ILE A 91 11.22 16.43 -4.42
C ILE A 91 11.28 16.36 -5.95
N ASP A 92 12.49 16.23 -6.51
CA ASP A 92 12.75 16.15 -7.95
C ASP A 92 12.81 14.71 -8.50
N ALA A 93 12.46 13.72 -7.68
CA ALA A 93 12.45 12.32 -8.11
C ALA A 93 11.37 12.09 -9.16
N GLN A 94 11.78 11.43 -10.25
CA GLN A 94 10.90 11.08 -11.36
C GLN A 94 10.58 9.59 -11.34
N ASP A 95 9.36 9.24 -11.73
CA ASP A 95 9.08 7.87 -12.16
C ASP A 95 9.60 7.61 -13.58
N VAL A 96 9.36 6.39 -14.10
CA VAL A 96 9.85 5.99 -15.43
C VAL A 96 9.22 6.76 -16.59
N ASP A 97 8.12 7.48 -16.37
CA ASP A 97 7.47 8.31 -17.38
C ASP A 97 7.86 9.80 -17.25
N GLY A 98 8.79 10.13 -16.34
CA GLY A 98 9.25 11.50 -16.09
C GLY A 98 8.36 12.29 -15.12
N LYS A 99 7.41 11.64 -14.44
CA LYS A 99 6.51 12.31 -13.51
C LYS A 99 7.22 12.60 -12.18
N LEU A 100 7.22 13.87 -11.76
CA LEU A 100 7.71 14.32 -10.45
C LEU A 100 6.74 13.94 -9.33
N TYR A 101 6.68 12.65 -8.99
CA TYR A 101 5.65 12.09 -8.12
C TYR A 101 5.72 12.59 -6.67
N VAL A 102 6.89 12.95 -6.15
CA VAL A 102 6.97 13.53 -4.78
C VAL A 102 6.51 14.97 -4.76
N LYS A 103 6.93 15.78 -5.74
CA LYS A 103 6.45 17.16 -5.89
C LYS A 103 4.93 17.24 -6.00
N GLU A 104 4.33 16.46 -6.89
CA GLU A 104 2.87 16.41 -7.01
C GLU A 104 2.21 15.99 -5.69
N ARG A 105 2.78 15.01 -4.96
CA ARG A 105 2.23 14.54 -3.68
C ARG A 105 2.19 15.64 -2.63
N VAL A 106 3.28 16.38 -2.45
CA VAL A 106 3.32 17.46 -1.44
C VAL A 106 2.42 18.62 -1.83
N GLU A 107 2.30 18.93 -3.13
CA GLU A 107 1.36 19.92 -3.65
C GLU A 107 -0.11 19.53 -3.43
N MET A 108 -0.45 18.24 -3.60
CA MET A 108 -1.78 17.71 -3.30
C MET A 108 -2.07 17.76 -1.79
N ALA A 109 -1.12 17.36 -0.95
CA ALA A 109 -1.26 17.44 0.50
C ALA A 109 -1.50 18.87 1.00
N ALA A 110 -0.84 19.85 0.39
CA ALA A 110 -1.05 21.26 0.70
C ALA A 110 -2.48 21.75 0.38
N LYS A 111 -3.17 21.12 -0.57
CA LYS A 111 -4.51 21.52 -1.05
C LYS A 111 -5.65 20.77 -0.38
N GLN A 112 -5.44 19.52 0.04
CA GLN A 112 -6.51 18.68 0.58
C GLN A 112 -6.02 17.73 1.68
N PRO A 113 -6.88 17.36 2.65
CA PRO A 113 -6.48 16.54 3.79
C PRO A 113 -6.19 15.08 3.40
N SER A 114 -6.77 14.58 2.32
CA SER A 114 -6.52 13.22 1.83
C SER A 114 -6.71 13.13 0.32
N PHE A 115 -5.99 12.24 -0.34
CA PHE A 115 -6.04 12.07 -1.79
C PHE A 115 -5.49 10.72 -2.24
N TRP A 116 -5.83 10.36 -3.49
CA TRP A 116 -5.19 9.29 -4.22
C TRP A 116 -4.27 9.88 -5.29
N GLN A 117 -3.14 9.23 -5.54
CA GLN A 117 -2.15 9.64 -6.53
C GLN A 117 -1.68 8.43 -7.35
N ASP A 118 -1.71 8.54 -8.67
CA ASP A 118 -1.15 7.57 -9.60
C ASP A 118 0.31 7.88 -9.95
N TYR A 119 1.17 6.87 -9.93
CA TYR A 119 2.55 6.94 -10.44
C TYR A 119 3.09 5.54 -10.72
N LYS A 120 4.27 5.42 -11.33
CA LYS A 120 4.95 4.12 -11.47
C LYS A 120 6.08 3.97 -10.47
N PHE A 121 6.23 2.79 -9.88
CA PHE A 121 7.32 2.52 -8.94
C PHE A 121 7.74 1.07 -8.95
N VAL A 122 8.94 0.79 -8.42
CA VAL A 122 9.39 -0.59 -8.22
C VAL A 122 8.51 -1.28 -7.19
N ASN A 123 7.94 -2.43 -7.55
CA ASN A 123 7.21 -3.30 -6.63
C ASN A 123 8.22 -4.08 -5.76
N PRO A 124 8.12 -4.02 -4.41
CA PRO A 124 9.08 -4.69 -3.54
C PRO A 124 9.01 -6.22 -3.62
N VAL A 125 7.91 -6.80 -4.11
CA VAL A 125 7.72 -8.24 -4.29
C VAL A 125 8.19 -8.67 -5.68
N SER A 126 7.59 -8.12 -6.75
CA SER A 126 7.89 -8.55 -8.13
C SER A 126 9.23 -8.02 -8.66
N LYS A 127 9.77 -6.97 -8.05
CA LYS A 127 10.97 -6.21 -8.47
C LYS A 127 10.83 -5.50 -9.83
N LYS A 128 9.63 -5.46 -10.40
CA LYS A 128 9.34 -4.74 -11.65
C LYS A 128 8.87 -3.32 -11.36
N VAL A 129 9.01 -2.44 -12.33
CA VAL A 129 8.34 -1.14 -12.30
C VAL A 129 6.90 -1.32 -12.74
N GLU A 130 5.96 -0.97 -11.88
CA GLU A 130 4.53 -1.22 -12.07
C GLU A 130 3.71 0.05 -11.72
N PRO A 131 2.52 0.23 -12.31
CA PRO A 131 1.62 1.30 -11.90
C PRO A 131 1.17 1.11 -10.44
N LYS A 132 1.11 2.21 -9.70
CA LYS A 132 0.75 2.23 -8.29
C LYS A 132 -0.23 3.35 -8.00
N GLU A 133 -1.25 3.05 -7.19
CA GLU A 133 -2.16 4.03 -6.62
C GLU A 133 -1.81 4.24 -5.14
N MET A 134 -1.43 5.46 -4.79
CA MET A 134 -1.03 5.85 -3.44
C MET A 134 -2.14 6.63 -2.76
N TYR A 135 -2.67 6.11 -1.65
CA TYR A 135 -3.51 6.90 -0.76
C TYR A 135 -2.62 7.67 0.22
N CYS A 136 -2.97 8.92 0.47
CA CYS A 136 -2.25 9.81 1.38
C CYS A 136 -3.23 10.56 2.28
N GLU A 137 -2.83 10.78 3.53
CA GLU A 137 -3.44 11.74 4.45
C GLU A 137 -2.38 12.77 4.88
N ARG A 138 -2.76 14.05 4.90
CA ARG A 138 -1.92 15.10 5.48
C ARG A 138 -2.06 15.07 6.99
N LEU A 139 -0.91 15.06 7.68
CA LEU A 139 -0.80 15.24 9.12
C LEU A 139 0.23 16.34 9.38
N ASP A 140 -0.24 17.49 9.88
CA ASP A 140 0.56 18.70 10.07
C ASP A 140 1.35 19.08 8.80
N ASN A 141 2.68 19.05 8.88
CA ASN A 141 3.61 19.34 7.79
C ASN A 141 4.15 18.06 7.11
N THR A 142 3.35 16.98 7.11
CA THR A 142 3.71 15.70 6.51
C THR A 142 2.58 15.10 5.68
N ALA A 143 2.93 14.24 4.74
CA ALA A 143 2.02 13.34 4.04
C ALA A 143 2.35 11.90 4.43
N VAL A 144 1.39 11.23 5.07
CA VAL A 144 1.45 9.81 5.45
C VAL A 144 0.72 9.01 4.40
N CYS A 145 1.41 8.07 3.75
CA CYS A 145 0.90 7.45 2.54
C CYS A 145 1.17 5.95 2.50
N ALA A 146 0.29 5.20 1.85
CA ALA A 146 0.48 3.80 1.47
C ALA A 146 -0.26 3.53 0.16
N GLY A 147 0.18 2.56 -0.63
CA GLY A 147 -0.40 2.35 -1.95
C GLY A 147 -0.28 0.94 -2.47
N VAL A 148 -1.13 0.63 -3.44
CA VAL A 148 -1.32 -0.68 -4.04
C VAL A 148 -0.85 -0.69 -5.48
N TYR A 149 -0.23 -1.79 -5.90
CA TYR A 149 0.18 -1.97 -7.28
C TYR A 149 -1.00 -2.49 -8.12
N LYS A 150 -1.17 -1.94 -9.32
CA LYS A 150 -2.17 -2.38 -10.30
C LYS A 150 -1.60 -3.59 -11.03
N LEU A 151 -1.77 -4.78 -10.44
CA LEU A 151 -1.37 -6.07 -11.01
C LEU A 151 -2.33 -6.53 -12.11
#